data_AF-A0A966HT05-F1
#
_entry.id   AF-A0A966HT05-F1
#
_cell.length_a   1.000
_cell.length_b   1.000
_cell.length_c   1.000
_cell.angle_alpha   90.00
_cell.angle_beta   90.00
_cell.angle_gamma   90.00
#
_symmetry.space_group_name_H-M   'P 1'
#
loop_
_entity.id
_entity.type
_entity.pdbx_description
1 polymer ?
#
loop_
_entity_poly.entity_id
_entity_poly.type
_entity_poly.pdbx_seq_one_letter_code
_entity_poly.pdbx_strand_id
1 'polypeptide(L)'
;MLSSLIPDHWKEILKGHNSQIDQLGEYLQKRADQGERILPDKKYLFRALELKPESVKVIIVGQDPYPNVSDAIGLCFAVPARKTGLPGSLLNIQKEIMTDIGSTTTADGDLTRWSNQGVMLLNRVLTVTAGESGSHSKLGWQEITEKII
;
A
#
# COMPACT_ATOMS: atom_id res chain seq x y z
N MET A 1 -9.96 -17.06 1.38
CA MET A 1 -9.99 -16.01 2.41
C MET A 1 -8.96 -14.95 2.06
N LEU A 2 -9.20 -13.69 2.42
CA LEU A 2 -8.24 -12.61 2.20
C LEU A 2 -7.14 -12.65 3.26
N SER A 3 -7.49 -13.01 4.50
CA SER A 3 -6.59 -13.19 5.63
C SER A 3 -5.49 -14.22 5.38
N SER A 4 -5.72 -15.20 4.50
CA SER A 4 -4.70 -16.19 4.13
C SER A 4 -3.53 -15.59 3.34
N LEU A 5 -3.65 -14.36 2.85
CA LEU A 5 -2.56 -13.64 2.15
C LEU A 5 -1.66 -12.86 3.11
N ILE A 6 -1.99 -12.79 4.39
CA ILE A 6 -1.13 -12.13 5.39
C ILE A 6 0.18 -12.93 5.50
N PRO A 7 1.36 -12.28 5.37
CA PRO A 7 2.64 -12.94 5.55
C PRO A 7 2.77 -13.56 6.94
N ASP A 8 3.43 -14.72 7.04
CA ASP A 8 3.47 -15.53 8.26
C ASP A 8 3.94 -14.74 9.50
N HIS A 9 4.96 -13.90 9.33
CA HIS A 9 5.51 -13.07 10.40
C HIS A 9 4.59 -11.93 10.87
N TRP A 10 3.47 -11.67 10.19
CA TRP A 10 2.42 -10.73 10.63
C TRP A 10 1.16 -11.41 11.14
N LYS A 11 1.00 -12.72 10.92
CA LYS A 11 -0.25 -13.45 11.25
C LYS A 11 -0.61 -13.33 12.73
N GLU A 12 0.36 -13.39 13.63
CA GLU A 12 0.06 -13.29 15.07
C GLU A 12 -0.40 -11.89 15.46
N ILE A 13 0.24 -10.84 14.93
CA ILE A 13 -0.14 -9.43 15.19
C ILE A 13 -1.57 -9.15 14.70
N LEU A 14 -1.92 -9.70 13.53
CA LEU A 14 -3.21 -9.46 12.87
C LEU A 14 -4.27 -10.52 13.15
N LYS A 15 -3.99 -11.53 13.97
CA LYS A 15 -4.90 -12.67 14.24
C LYS A 15 -6.31 -12.24 14.63
N GLY A 16 -6.42 -11.19 15.46
CA GLY A 16 -7.70 -10.63 15.91
C GLY A 16 -8.54 -9.99 14.80
N HIS A 17 -7.94 -9.69 13.64
CA HIS A 17 -8.57 -9.01 12.51
C HIS A 17 -8.89 -9.97 11.34
N ASN A 18 -8.57 -11.26 11.43
CA ASN A 18 -8.78 -12.21 10.33
C ASN A 18 -10.23 -12.22 9.81
N SER A 19 -11.21 -12.28 10.72
CA SER A 19 -12.63 -12.25 10.34
C SER A 19 -13.01 -10.96 9.62
N GLN A 20 -12.50 -9.81 10.09
CA GLN A 20 -12.77 -8.51 9.47
C GLN A 20 -12.13 -8.41 8.09
N ILE A 21 -10.88 -8.85 7.95
CA ILE A 21 -10.15 -8.90 6.68
C ILE A 21 -10.89 -9.79 5.67
N ASP A 22 -11.43 -10.91 6.12
CA ASP A 22 -12.17 -11.82 5.25
C ASP A 22 -13.52 -11.27 4.82
N GLN A 23 -14.28 -10.65 5.73
CA GLN A 23 -15.51 -9.94 5.41
C GLN A 23 -15.26 -8.79 4.42
N LEU A 24 -14.16 -8.06 4.57
CA LEU A 24 -13.73 -7.04 3.60
C LEU A 24 -13.43 -7.65 2.24
N GLY A 25 -12.73 -8.79 2.23
CA GLY A 25 -12.46 -9.52 1.00
C GLY A 25 -13.71 -9.96 0.26
N GLU A 26 -14.69 -10.50 0.97
CA GLU A 26 -15.99 -10.87 0.38
C GLU A 26 -16.76 -9.65 -0.15
N TYR A 27 -16.76 -8.56 0.60
CA TYR A 27 -17.38 -7.31 0.19
C TYR A 27 -16.75 -6.74 -1.10
N LEU A 28 -15.42 -6.68 -1.15
CA LEU A 28 -14.68 -6.20 -2.31
C LEU A 28 -14.85 -7.14 -3.52
N GLN A 29 -14.92 -8.45 -3.29
CA GLN A 29 -15.19 -9.41 -4.36
C GLN A 29 -16.57 -9.18 -4.98
N LYS A 30 -17.61 -8.95 -4.18
CA LYS A 30 -18.95 -8.62 -4.69
C LYS A 30 -18.96 -7.37 -5.56
N ARG A 31 -18.22 -6.33 -5.16
CA ARG A 31 -18.07 -5.10 -5.98
C ARG A 31 -17.33 -5.40 -7.29
N ALA A 32 -16.29 -6.23 -7.24
CA ALA A 32 -15.57 -6.65 -8.44
C ALA A 32 -16.46 -7.45 -9.40
N ASP A 33 -17.31 -8.34 -8.87
CA ASP A 33 -18.27 -9.12 -9.66
C ASP A 33 -19.36 -8.23 -10.31
N GLN A 34 -19.60 -7.04 -9.74
CA GLN A 34 -20.47 -6.00 -10.30
C GLN A 34 -19.78 -5.10 -11.35
N GLY A 35 -18.51 -5.38 -11.67
CA GLY A 35 -17.74 -4.69 -12.70
C GLY A 35 -16.78 -3.62 -12.18
N GLU A 36 -16.68 -3.42 -10.85
CA GLU A 36 -15.69 -2.51 -10.31
C GLU A 36 -14.27 -3.07 -10.40
N ARG A 37 -13.30 -2.23 -10.76
CA ARG A 37 -11.89 -2.61 -10.74
C ARG A 37 -11.26 -2.21 -9.42
N ILE A 38 -11.07 -3.18 -8.52
CA ILE A 38 -10.43 -2.97 -7.22
C ILE A 38 -8.91 -3.01 -7.38
N LEU A 39 -8.22 -2.02 -6.80
CA LEU A 39 -6.76 -1.88 -6.78
C LEU A 39 -6.22 -1.90 -5.35
N PRO A 40 -4.95 -2.30 -5.13
CA PRO A 40 -4.08 -2.95 -6.12
C PRO A 40 -4.57 -4.39 -6.42
N ASP A 41 -3.90 -5.10 -7.33
CA ASP A 41 -4.12 -6.55 -7.48
C ASP A 41 -3.99 -7.25 -6.12
N LYS A 42 -4.84 -8.26 -5.88
CA LYS A 42 -4.95 -8.96 -4.60
C LYS A 42 -3.62 -9.47 -4.04
N LYS A 43 -2.69 -9.90 -4.91
CA LYS A 43 -1.34 -10.36 -4.53
C LYS A 43 -0.47 -9.25 -3.91
N TYR A 44 -0.77 -7.99 -4.17
CA TYR A 44 -0.05 -6.84 -3.65
C TYR A 44 -0.72 -6.21 -2.42
N LEU A 45 -1.90 -6.69 -2.01
CA LEU A 45 -2.66 -6.07 -0.92
C LEU A 45 -1.85 -5.91 0.37
N PHE A 46 -1.10 -6.95 0.73
CA PHE A 46 -0.27 -6.98 1.94
C PHE A 46 1.22 -6.83 1.62
N ARG A 47 1.57 -6.21 0.49
CA ARG A 47 2.97 -6.10 0.05
C ARG A 47 3.82 -5.31 1.03
N ALA A 48 3.29 -4.26 1.65
CA ALA A 48 3.99 -3.52 2.71
C ALA A 48 4.39 -4.42 3.90
N LEU A 49 3.65 -5.51 4.13
CA LEU A 49 3.89 -6.48 5.19
C LEU A 49 4.90 -7.57 4.78
N GLU A 50 5.44 -7.57 3.56
CA GLU A 50 6.58 -8.43 3.22
C GLU A 50 7.80 -8.10 4.09
N LEU A 51 7.94 -6.84 4.50
CA LEU A 51 8.89 -6.42 5.53
C LEU A 51 8.48 -6.99 6.89
N LYS A 52 9.39 -7.69 7.56
CA LYS A 52 9.13 -8.28 8.88
C LYS A 52 8.98 -7.20 9.96
N PRO A 53 8.10 -7.37 10.96
CA PRO A 53 7.90 -6.40 12.04
C PRO A 53 9.20 -5.96 12.69
N GLU A 54 10.08 -6.91 13.03
CA GLU A 54 11.37 -6.65 13.68
C GLU A 54 12.40 -5.94 12.80
N SER A 55 12.15 -5.85 11.49
CA SER A 55 13.00 -5.17 10.53
C SER A 55 12.53 -3.74 10.21
N VAL A 56 11.35 -3.34 10.69
CA VAL A 56 10.80 -2.00 10.50
C VAL A 56 11.56 -1.01 11.37
N LYS A 57 12.10 0.05 10.74
CA LYS A 57 12.78 1.18 11.40
C LYS A 57 12.01 2.48 11.26
N VAL A 58 11.34 2.66 10.12
CA VAL A 58 10.55 3.85 9.78
C VAL A 58 9.27 3.38 9.11
N ILE A 59 8.13 3.99 9.44
CA ILE A 59 6.87 3.79 8.74
C ILE A 59 6.52 5.09 8.02
N ILE A 60 6.33 5.01 6.71
CA ILE A 60 5.71 6.08 5.92
C ILE A 60 4.27 5.67 5.67
N VAL A 61 3.35 6.59 5.99
CA VAL A 61 1.92 6.34 5.92
C VAL A 61 1.30 7.18 4.80
N GLY A 62 0.78 6.52 3.77
CA GLY A 62 -0.08 7.12 2.75
C GLY A 62 -1.56 6.99 3.09
N GLN A 63 -2.42 7.63 2.28
CA GLN A 63 -3.87 7.60 2.48
C GLN A 63 -4.48 6.29 1.98
N ASP A 64 -4.44 6.08 0.66
CA ASP A 64 -4.96 4.94 -0.07
C ASP A 64 -4.08 4.68 -1.31
N PRO A 65 -4.20 3.52 -1.99
CA PRO A 65 -3.40 3.23 -3.17
C PRO A 65 -3.65 4.26 -4.29
N TYR A 66 -2.71 4.39 -5.22
CA TYR A 66 -2.99 5.17 -6.43
C TYR A 66 -4.23 4.63 -7.15
N PRO A 67 -5.15 5.48 -7.61
CA PRO A 67 -6.34 5.04 -8.35
C PRO A 67 -6.01 4.60 -9.77
N ASN A 68 -4.81 4.91 -10.26
CA ASN A 68 -4.32 4.48 -11.56
C ASN A 68 -3.87 3.01 -11.50
N VAL A 69 -4.40 2.21 -12.41
CA VAL A 69 -4.11 0.78 -12.54
C VAL A 69 -2.60 0.51 -12.68
N SER A 70 -1.89 1.33 -13.45
CA SER A 70 -0.45 1.16 -13.70
C SER A 70 0.44 1.46 -12.50
N ASP A 71 -0.13 2.02 -11.42
CA ASP A 71 0.62 2.63 -10.33
C ASP A 71 0.42 1.87 -9.01
N ALA A 72 -0.75 1.26 -8.81
CA ALA A 72 -1.11 0.59 -7.57
C ALA A 72 -0.35 -0.74 -7.38
N ILE A 73 0.75 -0.71 -6.63
CA ILE A 73 1.59 -1.89 -6.36
C ILE A 73 1.64 -2.34 -4.90
N GLY A 74 0.75 -1.82 -4.04
CA GLY A 74 0.65 -2.23 -2.64
C GLY A 74 1.65 -1.59 -1.68
N LEU A 75 2.41 -0.60 -2.15
CA LEU A 75 3.35 0.19 -1.35
C LEU A 75 2.95 1.66 -1.49
N CYS A 76 2.80 2.40 -0.39
CA CYS A 76 2.42 3.81 -0.47
C CYS A 76 3.47 4.61 -1.28
N PHE A 77 3.00 5.52 -2.12
CA PHE A 77 3.78 6.40 -2.99
C PHE A 77 4.63 5.73 -4.09
N ALA A 78 4.97 4.45 -3.97
CA ALA A 78 5.74 3.72 -4.97
C ALA A 78 4.88 3.27 -6.15
N VAL A 79 5.52 3.13 -7.31
CA VAL A 79 4.94 2.60 -8.55
C VAL A 79 5.92 1.62 -9.20
N PRO A 80 5.55 0.82 -10.23
CA PRO A 80 6.50 -0.01 -10.95
C PRO A 80 7.67 0.82 -11.49
N ALA A 81 8.86 0.21 -11.55
CA ALA A 81 10.08 0.88 -11.98
C ALA A 81 9.90 1.54 -13.37
N ARG A 82 9.87 2.88 -13.37
CA ARG A 82 9.87 3.73 -14.56
C ARG A 82 10.37 5.13 -14.19
N LYS A 83 10.77 5.92 -15.19
CA LYS A 83 11.30 7.28 -15.01
C LYS A 83 10.33 8.39 -15.39
N THR A 84 9.28 8.08 -16.16
CA THR A 84 8.33 9.05 -16.70
C THR A 84 6.90 8.71 -16.29
N GLY A 85 6.00 9.71 -16.36
CA GLY A 85 4.60 9.54 -15.96
C GLY A 85 4.44 9.15 -14.49
N LEU A 86 5.32 9.65 -13.60
CA LEU A 86 5.22 9.40 -12.17
C LEU A 86 4.06 10.21 -11.56
N PRO A 87 3.38 9.68 -10.54
CA PRO A 87 2.34 10.44 -9.84
C PRO A 87 2.88 11.73 -9.21
N GLY A 88 2.06 12.78 -9.20
CA GLY A 88 2.46 14.10 -8.69
C GLY A 88 2.93 14.09 -7.23
N SER A 89 2.33 13.25 -6.38
CA SER A 89 2.76 13.05 -4.99
C SER A 89 4.17 12.47 -4.89
N LEU A 90 4.52 11.46 -5.71
CA LEU A 90 5.88 10.91 -5.73
C LEU A 90 6.89 11.95 -6.24
N LEU A 91 6.54 12.72 -7.27
CA LEU A 91 7.39 13.81 -7.76
C LEU A 91 7.62 14.88 -6.68
N ASN A 92 6.59 15.19 -5.88
CA ASN A 92 6.73 16.13 -4.76
C ASN A 92 7.63 15.58 -3.65
N ILE A 93 7.49 14.30 -3.30
CA ILE A 93 8.40 13.62 -2.36
C ILE A 93 9.85 13.68 -2.86
N GLN A 94 10.09 13.42 -4.14
CA GLN A 94 11.43 13.50 -4.72
C GLN A 94 12.00 14.92 -4.70
N LYS A 95 11.19 15.94 -4.96
CA LYS A 95 11.61 17.36 -4.83
C LYS A 95 11.99 17.71 -3.41
N GLU A 96 11.22 17.25 -2.43
CA GLU A 96 11.51 17.47 -1.02
C GLU A 96 12.83 16.79 -0.63
N ILE A 97 13.05 15.54 -1.02
CA ILE A 97 14.31 14.82 -0.78
C ILE A 97 15.50 15.55 -1.41
N MET A 98 15.35 16.09 -2.63
CA MET A 98 16.41 16.89 -3.25
C MET A 98 16.71 18.16 -2.48
N THR A 99 15.69 18.81 -1.92
CA THR A 99 15.81 20.08 -1.20
C THR A 99 16.38 19.88 0.20
N ASP A 100 15.96 18.83 0.89
CA ASP A 100 16.34 18.49 2.27
C ASP A 100 17.76 17.93 2.37
N ILE A 101 18.06 16.87 1.60
CA ILE A 101 19.33 16.12 1.74
C ILE A 101 20.23 16.17 0.50
N GLY A 102 19.85 16.92 -0.55
CA GLY A 102 20.70 17.12 -1.73
C GLY A 102 20.89 15.87 -2.59
N SER A 103 19.97 14.90 -2.54
CA SER A 103 20.12 13.63 -3.26
C SER A 103 20.17 13.82 -4.78
N THR A 104 21.13 13.18 -5.44
CA THR A 104 21.29 13.17 -6.91
C THR A 104 20.61 11.98 -7.59
N THR A 105 19.84 11.19 -6.82
CA THR A 105 19.22 9.98 -7.34
C THR A 105 18.19 10.34 -8.41
N THR A 106 18.32 9.76 -9.60
CA THR A 106 17.34 9.96 -10.67
C THR A 106 15.96 9.54 -10.20
N ALA A 107 14.96 10.39 -10.44
CA ALA A 107 13.56 10.09 -10.20
C ALA A 107 13.19 8.71 -10.78
N ASP A 108 12.94 7.74 -9.90
CA ASP A 108 12.41 6.44 -10.24
C ASP A 108 11.14 6.16 -9.43
N GLY A 109 10.23 5.43 -10.06
CA GLY A 109 8.97 5.02 -9.46
C GLY A 109 9.12 4.05 -8.29
N ASP A 110 10.22 3.30 -8.29
CA ASP A 110 10.43 2.16 -7.40
C ASP A 110 11.09 2.59 -6.09
N LEU A 111 10.40 2.35 -4.97
CA LEU A 111 10.89 2.64 -3.62
C LEU A 111 11.39 1.38 -2.88
N THR A 112 11.58 0.25 -3.55
CA THR A 112 12.07 -1.00 -2.94
C THR A 112 13.39 -0.80 -2.19
N ARG A 113 14.25 0.12 -2.64
CA ARG A 113 15.49 0.51 -1.93
C ARG A 113 15.25 0.99 -0.49
N TRP A 114 14.12 1.63 -0.22
CA TRP A 114 13.76 2.09 1.12
C TRP A 114 13.27 0.92 1.97
N SER A 115 12.43 0.05 1.40
CA SER A 115 11.95 -1.16 2.08
C SER A 115 13.10 -2.09 2.47
N ASN A 116 14.11 -2.26 1.61
CA ASN A 116 15.33 -3.02 1.92
C ASN A 116 16.13 -2.45 3.10
N GLN A 117 15.91 -1.18 3.47
CA GLN A 117 16.57 -0.51 4.58
C GLN A 117 15.70 -0.45 5.85
N GLY A 118 14.51 -1.06 5.83
CA GLY A 118 13.57 -1.09 6.95
C GLY A 118 12.50 0.01 6.91
N VAL A 119 12.26 0.64 5.76
CA VAL A 119 11.16 1.60 5.58
C VAL A 119 9.89 0.87 5.13
N MET A 120 8.90 0.81 6.01
CA MET A 120 7.58 0.28 5.68
C MET A 120 6.75 1.34 4.95
N LEU A 121 6.23 0.99 3.77
CA LEU A 121 5.44 1.88 2.91
C LEU A 121 3.96 1.50 2.97
N LEU A 122 3.27 1.92 4.03
CA LEU A 122 1.91 1.49 4.35
C LEU A 122 0.88 2.56 3.95
N ASN A 123 -0.27 2.17 3.41
CA ASN A 123 -1.42 3.07 3.32
C ASN A 123 -2.37 2.85 4.50
N ARG A 124 -3.09 3.89 4.95
CA ARG A 124 -4.17 3.75 5.94
C ARG A 124 -5.34 2.90 5.42
N VAL A 125 -5.64 3.04 4.15
CA VAL A 125 -6.63 2.23 3.42
C VAL A 125 -5.88 1.37 2.40
N LEU A 126 -6.12 0.06 2.37
CA LEU A 126 -5.28 -0.84 1.55
C LEU A 126 -5.81 -1.08 0.14
N THR A 127 -7.01 -0.58 -0.19
CA THR A 127 -7.62 -0.75 -1.51
C THR A 127 -8.31 0.53 -1.98
N VAL A 128 -8.58 0.60 -3.28
CA VAL A 128 -9.32 1.70 -3.93
C VAL A 128 -10.04 1.17 -5.19
N THR A 129 -11.16 1.75 -5.58
CA THR A 129 -11.74 1.55 -6.92
C THR A 129 -10.92 2.34 -7.94
N ALA A 130 -10.58 1.72 -9.08
CA ALA A 130 -9.77 2.36 -10.12
C ALA A 130 -10.42 3.67 -10.60
N GLY A 131 -9.64 4.74 -10.63
CA GLY A 131 -10.10 6.10 -10.96
C GLY A 131 -10.76 6.86 -9.81
N GLU A 132 -11.03 6.24 -8.66
CA GLU A 132 -11.82 6.84 -7.57
C GLU A 132 -11.05 6.88 -6.24
N SER A 133 -10.16 7.86 -6.08
CA SER A 133 -9.43 8.08 -4.83
C SER A 133 -10.37 8.16 -3.61
N GLY A 134 -10.01 7.51 -2.51
CA GLY A 134 -10.75 7.54 -1.25
C GLY A 134 -12.05 6.72 -1.25
N SER A 135 -12.38 6.02 -2.34
CA SER A 135 -13.60 5.20 -2.49
C SER A 135 -13.79 4.15 -1.39
N HIS A 136 -12.71 3.66 -0.78
CA HIS A 136 -12.74 2.64 0.28
C HIS A 136 -12.46 3.17 1.69
N SER A 137 -12.46 4.50 1.88
CA SER A 137 -12.17 5.15 3.16
C SER A 137 -13.12 4.77 4.31
N LYS A 138 -14.30 4.22 4.04
CA LYS A 138 -15.28 3.84 5.07
C LYS A 138 -15.40 2.33 5.28
N LEU A 139 -14.52 1.53 4.66
CA LEU A 139 -14.60 0.07 4.74
C LEU A 139 -13.96 -0.51 6.02
N GLY A 140 -13.21 0.29 6.80
CA GLY A 140 -12.60 -0.18 8.05
C GLY A 140 -11.18 -0.72 7.92
N TRP A 141 -10.51 -0.49 6.78
CA TRP A 141 -9.07 -0.78 6.63
C TRP A 141 -8.22 -0.09 7.69
N GLN A 142 -8.65 1.06 8.18
CA GLN A 142 -7.94 1.86 9.17
C GLN A 142 -7.76 1.13 10.50
N GLU A 143 -8.72 0.31 10.92
CA GLU A 143 -8.59 -0.46 12.17
C GLU A 143 -7.47 -1.50 12.06
N ILE A 144 -7.39 -2.16 10.91
CA ILE A 144 -6.34 -3.14 10.60
C ILE A 144 -4.98 -2.46 10.51
N THR A 145 -4.89 -1.31 9.84
CA THR A 145 -3.62 -0.59 9.67
C THR A 145 -3.18 0.14 10.93
N GLU A 146 -4.09 0.51 11.83
CA GLU A 146 -3.78 0.96 13.19
C GLU A 146 -3.09 -0.14 13.99
N LYS A 147 -3.52 -1.40 13.85
CA LYS A 147 -2.89 -2.53 14.56
C LYS A 147 -1.46 -2.83 14.08
N ILE A 148 -1.13 -2.44 12.84
CA ILE A 148 0.20 -2.62 12.25
C ILE A 148 1.20 -1.60 12.83
N ILE A 149 0.73 -0.40 13.17
CA ILE A 149 1.50 0.72 13.71
C ILE A 149 1.71 0.52 15.22
#